data_AF-A0A7X3IDE3-F1
#
_entry.id   AF-A0A7X3IDE3-F1
#
_cell.length_a   1.000
_cell.length_b   1.000
_cell.length_c   1.000
_cell.angle_alpha   90.00
_cell.angle_beta   90.00
_cell.angle_gamma   90.00
#
_symmetry.space_group_name_H-M   'P 1'
#
loop_
_entity.id
_entity.type
_entity.pdbx_description
1 polymer ?
#
loop_
_entity_poly.entity_id
_entity_poly.type
_entity_poly.pdbx_seq_one_letter_code
_entity_poly.pdbx_strand_id
1 'polypeptide(L)'
;MTDVTERPAARQDPARRGSTINLRVETETRDLIDAAASIIGKTRTEFMIETARRHAIDVLLDQRLFVLTPDQHDAFTQALDNPRPAGAHLKALMKRRPPWET
;
A
#
# COMPACT_ATOMS: atom_id res chain seq x y z
N MET A 1 -5.05 -52.47 11.11
CA MET A 1 -6.29 -51.68 11.25
C MET A 1 -5.88 -50.29 11.66
N THR A 2 -5.69 -49.47 10.63
CA THR A 2 -5.42 -48.02 10.54
C THR A 2 -5.17 -47.22 11.83
N ASP A 3 -3.90 -46.82 11.92
CA ASP A 3 -3.31 -45.60 12.49
C ASP A 3 -4.28 -44.41 12.62
N VAL A 4 -4.45 -43.93 13.85
CA VAL A 4 -5.11 -42.66 14.15
C VAL A 4 -4.10 -41.56 13.86
N THR A 5 -4.13 -41.06 12.63
CA THR A 5 -3.39 -39.87 12.24
C THR A 5 -3.90 -38.67 13.06
N GLU A 6 -3.17 -38.30 14.10
CA GLU A 6 -3.28 -36.98 14.73
C GLU A 6 -3.13 -35.91 13.66
N ARG A 7 -4.17 -35.10 13.48
CA ARG A 7 -4.13 -33.91 12.61
C ARG A 7 -3.04 -32.98 13.15
N PRO A 8 -2.04 -32.58 12.34
CA PRO A 8 -1.08 -31.58 12.80
C PRO A 8 -1.83 -30.28 13.09
N ALA A 9 -1.61 -29.72 14.28
CA ALA A 9 -2.14 -28.43 14.68
C ALA A 9 -1.82 -27.40 13.58
N ALA A 10 -2.86 -26.75 13.06
CA ALA A 10 -2.72 -25.70 12.06
C ALA A 10 -1.72 -24.66 12.59
N ARG A 11 -0.62 -24.46 11.85
CA ARG A 11 0.34 -23.39 12.13
C ARG A 11 -0.44 -22.08 12.18
N GLN A 12 -0.51 -21.46 13.35
CA GLN A 12 -1.11 -20.14 13.49
C GLN A 12 -0.17 -19.15 12.78
N ASP A 13 -0.59 -18.65 11.61
CA ASP A 13 0.15 -17.59 10.92
C ASP A 13 0.25 -16.36 11.83
N PRO A 14 1.45 -15.89 12.20
CA PRO A 14 1.63 -14.75 13.09
C PRO A 14 1.05 -13.45 12.53
N ALA A 15 0.73 -13.41 11.22
CA ALA A 15 0.10 -12.31 10.51
C ALA A 15 -1.37 -12.07 10.89
N ARG A 16 -2.03 -12.98 11.62
CA ARG A 16 -3.42 -12.80 12.09
C ARG A 16 -3.55 -12.20 13.49
N ARG A 17 -2.43 -11.89 14.15
CA ARG A 17 -2.48 -11.18 15.44
C ARG A 17 -2.68 -9.69 15.17
N GLY A 18 -3.76 -9.12 15.70
CA GLY A 18 -3.93 -7.67 15.73
C GLY A 18 -2.76 -7.02 16.44
N SER A 19 -2.16 -6.01 15.82
CA SER A 19 -1.10 -5.20 16.41
C SER A 19 -1.70 -3.94 17.05
N THR A 20 -1.25 -3.63 18.26
CA THR A 20 -1.65 -2.40 18.95
C THR A 20 -0.83 -1.22 18.42
N ILE A 21 -1.51 -0.13 18.06
CA ILE A 21 -0.89 1.14 17.69
C ILE A 21 -1.13 2.13 18.82
N ASN A 22 -0.05 2.59 19.45
CA ASN A 22 -0.11 3.67 20.45
C ASN A 22 0.22 5.00 19.76
N LEU A 23 -0.70 5.96 19.83
CA LEU A 23 -0.54 7.28 19.21
C LEU A 23 -0.71 8.38 20.26
N ARG A 24 0.15 9.39 20.19
CA ARG A 24 -0.02 10.64 20.92
C ARG A 24 -0.63 11.68 19.98
N VAL A 25 -1.71 12.32 20.40
CA VAL A 25 -2.40 13.39 19.67
C VAL A 25 -2.67 14.55 20.61
N GLU A 26 -2.78 15.74 20.04
CA GLU A 26 -3.26 16.92 20.76
C GLU A 26 -4.74 16.77 21.13
N THR A 27 -5.15 17.43 22.21
CA THR A 27 -6.53 17.33 22.72
C THR A 27 -7.55 17.82 21.71
N GLU A 28 -7.26 18.91 21.00
CA GLU A 28 -8.16 19.45 19.97
C GLU A 28 -8.40 18.45 18.84
N THR A 29 -7.33 17.84 18.33
CA THR A 29 -7.43 16.78 17.31
C THR A 29 -8.22 15.58 17.80
N ARG A 30 -8.02 15.17 19.05
CA ARG A 30 -8.79 14.07 19.65
C ARG A 30 -10.28 14.39 19.69
N ASP A 31 -10.63 15.58 20.15
CA ASP A 31 -12.02 15.99 20.33
C ASP A 31 -12.74 16.15 18.97
N LEU A 32 -12.03 16.65 17.95
CA LEU A 32 -12.52 16.69 16.58
C LEU A 32 -12.83 15.27 16.03
N ILE A 33 -11.92 14.32 16.26
CA ILE A 33 -12.10 12.92 15.83
C ILE A 33 -13.28 12.28 16.57
N ASP A 34 -13.40 12.50 17.87
CA ASP A 34 -14.50 11.97 18.68
C ASP A 34 -15.86 12.50 18.19
N ALA A 35 -15.94 13.80 17.86
CA ALA A 35 -17.15 14.40 17.28
C ALA A 35 -17.51 13.78 15.91
N ALA A 36 -16.53 13.63 15.02
CA ALA A 36 -16.73 13.03 13.70
C ALA A 36 -17.18 11.56 13.80
N ALA A 37 -16.55 10.78 14.69
CA ALA A 37 -16.92 9.39 14.94
C ALA A 37 -18.35 9.29 15.49
N SER A 38 -18.72 10.18 16.41
CA SER A 38 -20.06 10.24 17.00
C SER A 38 -21.15 10.53 15.94
N ILE A 39 -20.92 11.48 15.04
CA ILE A 39 -21.86 11.81 13.95
C ILE A 39 -22.11 10.60 13.04
N ILE A 40 -21.08 9.80 12.79
CA ILE A 40 -21.15 8.60 11.92
C ILE A 40 -21.66 7.37 12.70
N GLY A 41 -21.79 7.46 14.04
CA GLY A 41 -22.23 6.36 14.89
C GLY A 41 -21.18 5.26 15.06
N LYS A 42 -19.89 5.62 15.03
CA LYS A 42 -18.76 4.70 15.19
C LYS A 42 -17.97 5.02 16.45
N THR A 43 -17.25 4.03 16.98
CA THR A 43 -16.25 4.32 18.00
C THR A 43 -15.08 5.09 17.37
N ARG A 44 -14.36 5.86 18.19
CA ARG A 44 -13.13 6.55 17.76
C ARG A 44 -12.16 5.60 17.07
N THR A 45 -11.92 4.42 17.64
CA THR A 45 -10.97 3.45 17.09
C THR A 45 -11.40 2.96 15.72
N GLU A 46 -12.67 2.60 15.53
CA GLU A 46 -13.20 2.17 14.23
C GLU A 46 -13.09 3.29 13.20
N PHE A 47 -13.48 4.51 13.57
CA PHE A 47 -13.38 5.68 12.70
C PHE A 47 -11.92 5.93 12.27
N MET A 48 -10.97 5.90 13.21
CA MET A 48 -9.55 6.12 12.90
C MET A 48 -8.98 5.02 12.01
N ILE A 49 -9.24 3.74 12.32
CA ILE A 49 -8.69 2.62 11.53
C ILE A 49 -9.27 2.62 10.11
N GLU A 50 -10.57 2.85 9.96
CA GLU A 50 -11.19 2.88 8.62
C GLU A 50 -10.68 4.06 7.80
N THR A 51 -10.62 5.25 8.39
CA THR A 51 -10.15 6.47 7.70
C THR A 51 -8.69 6.34 7.31
N ALA A 52 -7.83 5.88 8.23
CA ALA A 52 -6.41 5.66 7.96
C ALA A 52 -6.20 4.61 6.86
N ARG A 53 -6.96 3.51 6.89
CA ARG A 53 -6.88 2.47 5.86
C ARG A 53 -7.29 2.99 4.50
N ARG A 54 -8.42 3.70 4.41
CA ARG A 54 -8.90 4.29 3.15
C ARG A 54 -7.84 5.23 2.57
N HIS A 55 -7.35 6.16 3.40
CA HIS A 55 -6.34 7.11 2.96
C HIS A 55 -5.02 6.44 2.55
N ALA A 56 -4.57 5.41 3.27
CA ALA A 56 -3.39 4.65 2.89
C ALA A 56 -3.57 3.95 1.53
N ILE A 57 -4.75 3.39 1.26
CA ILE A 57 -5.06 2.79 -0.04
C ILE A 57 -5.03 3.88 -1.13
N ASP A 58 -5.65 5.02 -0.90
CA ASP A 58 -5.68 6.12 -1.87
C ASP A 58 -4.26 6.60 -2.21
N VAL A 59 -3.40 6.79 -1.21
CA VAL A 59 -1.99 7.18 -1.39
C VAL A 59 -1.20 6.11 -2.17
N LEU A 60 -1.44 4.83 -1.90
CA LEU A 60 -0.78 3.74 -2.62
C LEU A 60 -1.30 3.61 -4.07
N LEU A 61 -2.57 3.95 -4.32
CA LEU A 61 -3.15 3.96 -5.65
C LEU A 61 -2.71 5.19 -6.48
N ASP A 62 -2.49 6.34 -5.84
CA ASP A 62 -1.95 7.54 -6.49
C ASP A 62 -0.58 7.26 -7.14
N GLN A 63 0.23 6.36 -6.55
CA GLN A 63 1.49 5.89 -7.16
C GLN A 63 1.33 5.02 -8.42
N ARG A 64 0.10 4.63 -8.78
CA ARG A 64 -0.21 3.81 -9.97
C ARG A 64 -0.99 4.57 -11.04
N LEU A 65 -1.63 5.68 -10.69
CA LEU A 65 -2.45 6.46 -11.59
C LEU A 65 -1.76 7.77 -11.96
N PHE A 66 -1.11 7.79 -13.12
CA PHE A 66 -0.55 9.01 -13.68
C PHE A 66 -1.64 9.77 -14.44
N VAL A 67 -2.14 10.85 -13.85
CA VAL A 67 -3.07 11.75 -14.55
C VAL A 67 -2.25 12.65 -15.48
N LEU A 68 -2.50 12.55 -16.79
CA LEU A 68 -1.84 13.33 -17.82
C LEU A 68 -2.80 14.39 -18.37
N THR A 69 -2.29 15.59 -18.64
CA THR A 69 -2.99 16.54 -19.52
C THR A 69 -3.03 15.99 -20.95
N PRO A 70 -3.91 16.50 -21.83
CA PRO A 70 -3.95 16.06 -23.24
C PRO A 70 -2.56 16.12 -23.92
N ASP A 71 -1.82 17.21 -23.75
CA ASP A 71 -0.48 17.36 -24.32
C ASP A 71 0.53 16.32 -23.77
N GLN A 72 0.45 16.01 -22.47
CA GLN A 72 1.29 15.00 -21.84
C GLN A 72 0.93 13.58 -22.32
N HIS A 73 -0.36 13.32 -22.53
CA HIS A 73 -0.84 12.08 -23.10
C HIS A 73 -0.32 11.89 -24.53
N ASP A 74 -0.41 12.92 -25.38
CA ASP A 74 0.07 12.84 -26.77
C ASP A 74 1.59 12.62 -26.83
N ALA A 75 2.36 13.32 -26.00
CA ALA A 75 3.80 13.13 -25.88
C ALA A 75 4.15 11.72 -25.38
N PHE A 76 3.37 11.18 -24.44
CA PHE A 76 3.53 9.83 -23.92
C PHE A 76 3.23 8.78 -25.00
N THR A 77 2.12 8.90 -25.72
CA THR A 77 1.76 8.03 -26.85
C THR A 77 2.83 8.05 -27.94
N GLN A 78 3.31 9.22 -28.33
CA GLN A 78 4.37 9.35 -29.34
C GLN A 78 5.67 8.63 -28.90
N ALA A 79 6.02 8.70 -27.62
CA ALA A 79 7.18 8.02 -27.06
C ALA A 79 7.02 6.49 -27.02
N LEU A 80 5.79 5.99 -26.83
CA LEU A 80 5.48 4.55 -26.91
C LEU A 80 5.52 4.02 -28.34
N ASP A 81 4.95 4.78 -29.29
CA ASP A 81 4.91 4.39 -30.70
C ASP A 81 6.30 4.45 -31.35
N ASN A 82 7.16 5.34 -30.86
CA ASN A 82 8.52 5.54 -31.38
C ASN A 82 9.56 5.40 -30.25
N PRO A 83 9.76 4.17 -29.73
CA PRO A 83 10.66 3.96 -28.61
C PRO A 83 12.10 4.29 -29.03
N ARG A 84 12.76 5.15 -28.26
CA ARG A 84 14.17 5.48 -28.52
C ARG A 84 15.04 4.24 -28.26
N PRO A 85 16.05 3.97 -29.10
CA PRO A 85 16.96 2.87 -28.86
C PRO A 85 17.71 3.07 -27.54
N ALA A 86 17.96 1.97 -26.82
CA ALA A 86 18.66 2.00 -25.55
C ALA A 86 20.06 2.63 -25.70
N GLY A 87 20.31 3.71 -24.94
CA GLY A 87 21.61 4.37 -24.88
C GLY A 87 22.68 3.52 -24.17
N ALA A 88 23.95 3.92 -24.28
CA ALA A 88 25.08 3.19 -23.70
C ALA A 88 24.93 2.95 -22.18
N HIS A 89 24.45 3.96 -21.43
CA HIS A 89 24.22 3.86 -19.98
C HIS A 89 23.11 2.88 -19.62
N LEU A 90 21.98 2.87 -20.36
CA LEU A 90 20.89 1.93 -20.11
C LEU A 90 21.35 0.49 -20.38
N LYS A 91 22.12 0.27 -21.45
CA LYS A 91 22.72 -1.04 -21.75
C LYS A 91 23.70 -1.50 -20.66
N ALA A 92 24.48 -0.59 -20.08
CA ALA A 92 25.37 -0.90 -18.97
C ALA A 92 24.59 -1.25 -17.69
N LEU A 93 23.52 -0.51 -17.39
CA LEU A 93 22.65 -0.76 -16.23
C LEU A 93 21.99 -2.14 -16.32
N MET A 94 21.43 -2.50 -17.47
CA MET A 94 20.75 -3.79 -17.68
C MET A 94 21.68 -5.01 -17.57
N LYS A 95 23.01 -4.82 -17.68
CA LYS A 95 24.01 -5.88 -17.52
C LYS A 95 24.49 -6.03 -16.07
N ARG A 96 24.12 -5.13 -15.16
CA ARG A 96 24.59 -5.15 -13.78
C ARG A 96 23.79 -6.15 -12.97
N ARG A 97 24.47 -7.05 -12.25
CA ARG A 97 23.81 -7.97 -11.30
C ARG A 97 23.12 -7.14 -10.21
N PRO A 98 21.83 -7.35 -9.95
CA PRO A 98 21.13 -6.61 -8.91
C PRO A 98 21.66 -7.01 -7.51
N PRO A 99 21.71 -6.06 -6.55
CA PRO A 99 22.36 -6.26 -5.25
C PRO A 99 21.65 -7.24 -4.30
N TRP A 100 20.45 -7.73 -4.66
CA TRP A 100 19.68 -8.67 -3.85
C TRP A 100 19.76 -10.12 -4.35
N GLU A 101 20.44 -10.39 -5.47
CA GLU A 101 20.71 -11.76 -5.94
C GLU A 101 21.97 -12.35 -5.27
N THR A 102 22.25 -11.95 -4.02
CA THR A 102 23.38 -12.50 -3.24
C THR A 102 22.97 -13.77 -2.53
#